data_AF-X0TSX2-F1
#
_entry.id   AF-X0TSX2-F1
#
_cell.length_a   1.000
_cell.length_b   1.000
_cell.length_c   1.000
_cell.angle_alpha   90.00
_cell.angle_beta   90.00
_cell.angle_gamma   90.00
#
_symmetry.space_group_name_H-M   'P 1'
#
loop_
_entity.id
_entity.type
_entity.pdbx_description
1 polymer ?
#
loop_
_entity_poly.entity_id
_entity_poly.type
_entity_poly.pdbx_seq_one_letter_code
_entity_poly.pdbx_strand_id
1 'polypeptide(L)'
;NGKYGETKGVLKSLSLVKPIKKGMNKVIELDRSYEDGGADRVLGRVFFKVPGFAGGSKKKSLEHLLKSKELGPEDALTRVYLAETLLKHKQIDEAREELEYVLNMEDDPRWVIGIRESKEMAKELLKDKKFRK
;
A
#
# COMPACT_ATOMS: atom_id res chain seq x y z
N ASN A 1 29.76 13.15 -8.28
CA ASN A 1 29.57 11.67 -8.28
C ASN A 1 28.18 11.17 -7.81
N GLY A 2 27.14 12.03 -7.65
CA GLY A 2 25.82 11.59 -7.15
C GLY A 2 24.84 10.98 -8.19
N LYS A 3 24.82 11.49 -9.44
CA LYS A 3 23.82 11.08 -10.45
C LYS A 3 23.93 9.63 -10.95
N TYR A 4 25.10 9.00 -10.84
CA TYR A 4 25.34 7.63 -11.29
C TYR A 4 24.85 6.56 -10.29
N GLY A 5 24.78 6.89 -8.99
CA GLY A 5 24.27 5.98 -7.95
C GLY A 5 22.74 5.92 -7.93
N GLU A 6 22.08 7.06 -8.07
CA GLU A 6 20.61 7.17 -8.07
C GLU A 6 19.97 6.50 -9.29
N THR A 7 20.55 6.67 -10.47
CA THR A 7 20.07 6.04 -11.72
C THR A 7 20.20 4.51 -11.68
N LYS A 8 21.31 3.97 -11.15
CA LYS A 8 21.45 2.52 -10.90
C LYS A 8 20.46 2.00 -9.87
N GLY A 9 20.17 2.78 -8.82
CA GLY A 9 19.17 2.44 -7.81
C GLY A 9 17.75 2.33 -8.37
N VAL A 10 17.35 3.28 -9.22
CA VAL A 10 16.04 3.28 -9.89
C VAL A 10 15.92 2.14 -10.91
N LEU A 11 16.96 1.87 -11.71
CA LEU A 11 16.92 0.75 -12.67
C LEU A 11 16.87 -0.60 -11.96
N LYS A 12 17.60 -0.75 -10.85
CA LYS A 12 17.55 -1.95 -10.00
C LYS A 12 16.19 -2.12 -9.34
N SER A 13 15.55 -1.05 -8.86
CA SER A 13 14.20 -1.16 -8.28
C SER A 13 13.14 -1.52 -9.32
N LEU A 14 13.27 -1.03 -10.56
CA LEU A 14 12.40 -1.41 -11.67
C LEU A 14 12.61 -2.87 -12.11
N SER A 15 13.85 -3.38 -12.09
CA SER A 15 14.11 -4.79 -12.45
C SER A 15 13.49 -5.78 -11.44
N LEU A 16 13.31 -5.37 -10.18
CA LEU A 16 12.66 -6.17 -9.14
C LEU A 16 11.12 -6.26 -9.28
N VAL A 17 10.48 -5.37 -10.05
CA VAL A 17 9.02 -5.35 -10.21
C VAL A 17 8.49 -6.68 -10.75
N LYS A 18 9.15 -7.25 -11.76
CA LYS A 18 8.73 -8.52 -12.37
C LYS A 18 8.87 -9.71 -11.39
N PRO A 19 10.04 -9.94 -10.75
CA PRO A 19 10.19 -10.95 -9.71
C PRO A 19 9.17 -10.82 -8.56
N ILE A 20 8.95 -9.61 -8.04
CA ILE A 20 7.99 -9.38 -6.95
C ILE A 20 6.59 -9.78 -7.38
N LYS A 21 6.13 -9.32 -8.55
CA LYS A 21 4.80 -9.69 -9.05
C LYS A 21 4.65 -11.19 -9.23
N LYS A 22 5.66 -11.86 -9.79
CA LYS A 22 5.66 -13.32 -9.95
C LYS A 22 5.57 -14.04 -8.60
N GLY A 23 6.38 -13.64 -7.63
CA GLY A 23 6.39 -14.23 -6.30
C GLY A 23 5.05 -14.05 -5.57
N MET A 24 4.51 -12.83 -5.57
CA MET A 24 3.24 -12.56 -4.90
C MET A 24 2.06 -13.25 -5.59
N ASN A 25 2.03 -13.33 -6.93
CA ASN A 25 1.03 -14.14 -7.62
C ASN A 25 1.13 -15.62 -7.23
N LYS A 26 2.35 -16.14 -7.01
CA LYS A 26 2.52 -17.51 -6.53
C LYS A 26 1.97 -17.70 -5.11
N VAL A 27 2.16 -16.72 -4.22
CA VAL A 27 1.53 -16.74 -2.89
C VAL A 27 0.01 -16.77 -3.04
N ILE A 28 -0.57 -15.90 -3.87
CA ILE A 28 -2.02 -15.88 -4.14
C ILE A 28 -2.55 -17.22 -4.65
N GLU A 29 -1.81 -17.90 -5.54
CA GLU A 29 -2.16 -19.24 -6.03
C GLU A 29 -2.14 -20.32 -4.95
N LEU A 30 -1.22 -20.21 -3.97
CA LEU A 30 -1.02 -21.21 -2.93
C LEU A 30 -1.98 -21.00 -1.76
N ASP A 31 -1.99 -19.78 -1.23
CA ASP A 31 -2.91 -19.33 -0.19
C ASP A 31 -2.99 -17.80 -0.26
N ARG A 32 -4.10 -17.30 -0.79
CA ARG A 32 -4.34 -15.87 -0.89
C ARG A 32 -4.52 -15.19 0.47
N SER A 33 -5.00 -15.91 1.47
CA SER A 33 -5.25 -15.38 2.82
C SER A 33 -3.98 -15.31 3.68
N TYR A 34 -2.89 -15.94 3.24
CA TYR A 34 -1.61 -15.93 3.94
C TYR A 34 -1.18 -14.51 4.34
N GLU A 35 -0.81 -14.34 5.61
CA GLU A 35 -0.49 -13.04 6.23
C GLU A 35 -1.56 -11.97 5.96
N ASP A 36 -2.83 -12.32 6.19
CA ASP A 36 -3.98 -11.42 6.09
C ASP A 36 -4.09 -10.73 4.72
N GLY A 37 -3.83 -11.50 3.65
CA GLY A 37 -3.79 -10.99 2.29
C GLY A 37 -2.51 -10.20 1.95
N GLY A 38 -1.40 -10.52 2.62
CA GLY A 38 -0.12 -9.81 2.48
C GLY A 38 0.41 -9.73 1.04
N ALA A 39 0.15 -10.76 0.22
CA ALA A 39 0.53 -10.75 -1.19
C ALA A 39 -0.22 -9.69 -2.00
N ASP A 40 -1.53 -9.55 -1.77
CA ASP A 40 -2.34 -8.49 -2.37
C ASP A 40 -1.90 -7.11 -1.87
N ARG A 41 -1.55 -6.95 -0.58
CA ARG A 41 -0.98 -5.69 -0.04
C ARG A 41 0.28 -5.26 -0.80
N VAL A 42 1.22 -6.19 -0.99
CA VAL A 42 2.48 -5.93 -1.71
C VAL A 42 2.21 -5.59 -3.18
N LEU A 43 1.38 -6.38 -3.88
CA LEU A 43 1.02 -6.10 -5.27
C LEU A 43 0.36 -4.74 -5.42
N GLY A 44 -0.57 -4.41 -4.52
CA GLY A 44 -1.21 -3.11 -4.41
C GLY A 44 -0.18 -1.99 -4.36
N ARG A 45 0.76 -2.07 -3.40
CA ARG A 45 1.82 -1.08 -3.23
C ARG A 45 2.73 -0.96 -4.45
N VAL A 46 3.10 -2.08 -5.07
CA VAL A 46 3.92 -2.10 -6.30
C VAL A 46 3.19 -1.43 -7.45
N PHE A 47 1.94 -1.79 -7.71
CA PHE A 47 1.13 -1.17 -8.76
C PHE A 47 0.92 0.32 -8.51
N PHE A 48 0.86 0.76 -7.26
CA PHE A 48 0.83 2.17 -6.91
C PHE A 48 2.15 2.88 -7.23
N LYS A 49 3.29 2.41 -6.73
CA LYS A 49 4.55 3.19 -6.77
C LYS A 49 5.26 3.12 -8.12
N VAL A 50 5.06 2.05 -8.89
CA VAL A 50 5.69 1.90 -10.21
C VAL A 50 5.04 2.85 -11.23
N PRO A 51 5.80 3.50 -12.11
CA PRO A 51 5.24 4.29 -13.22
C PRO A 51 4.41 3.45 -14.20
N GLY A 52 3.41 4.03 -14.84
CA GLY A 52 2.54 3.33 -15.79
C GLY A 52 3.31 2.62 -16.92
N PHE A 53 4.29 3.29 -17.52
CA PHE A 53 5.13 2.72 -18.58
C PHE A 53 6.00 1.54 -18.12
N ALA A 54 6.24 1.42 -16.81
CA ALA A 54 7.02 0.33 -16.21
C ALA A 54 6.11 -0.75 -15.56
N GLY A 55 4.81 -0.72 -15.85
CA GLY A 55 3.84 -1.71 -15.39
C GLY A 55 3.10 -1.35 -14.10
N GLY A 56 3.12 -0.08 -13.68
CA GLY A 56 2.24 0.44 -12.64
C GLY A 56 0.79 0.59 -13.11
N SER A 57 -0.16 0.58 -12.18
CA SER A 57 -1.57 0.84 -12.46
C SER A 57 -2.32 1.17 -11.18
N LYS A 58 -2.83 2.41 -11.07
CA LYS A 58 -3.63 2.82 -9.90
C LYS A 58 -4.94 2.03 -9.77
N LYS A 59 -5.48 1.55 -10.88
CA LYS A 59 -6.66 0.66 -10.88
C LYS A 59 -6.31 -0.69 -10.24
N LYS A 60 -5.24 -1.36 -10.70
CA LYS A 60 -4.80 -2.63 -10.12
C LYS A 60 -4.37 -2.48 -8.66
N SER A 61 -3.77 -1.35 -8.32
CA SER A 61 -3.46 -1.00 -6.93
C SER A 61 -4.70 -1.07 -6.06
N LEU A 62 -5.80 -0.44 -6.50
CA LEU A 62 -7.06 -0.40 -5.76
C LEU A 62 -7.66 -1.80 -5.62
N GLU A 63 -7.72 -2.57 -6.72
CA GLU A 63 -8.24 -3.94 -6.75
C GLU A 63 -7.53 -4.85 -5.73
N HIS A 64 -6.19 -4.82 -5.73
CA HIS A 64 -5.39 -5.62 -4.79
C HIS A 64 -5.54 -5.13 -3.34
N LEU A 65 -5.51 -3.83 -3.08
CA LEU A 65 -5.62 -3.31 -1.70
C LEU A 65 -7.00 -3.55 -1.09
N LEU A 66 -8.07 -3.45 -1.89
CA LEU A 66 -9.41 -3.84 -1.44
C LEU A 66 -9.47 -5.32 -1.07
N LYS A 67 -8.82 -6.18 -1.86
CA LYS A 67 -8.78 -7.62 -1.56
C LYS A 67 -7.94 -7.96 -0.34
N SER A 68 -6.81 -7.27 -0.14
CA SER A 68 -6.06 -7.40 1.10
C SER A 68 -6.88 -6.93 2.30
N LYS A 69 -7.63 -5.83 2.20
CA LYS A 69 -8.52 -5.38 3.29
C LYS A 69 -9.65 -6.38 3.57
N GLU A 70 -10.19 -7.03 2.53
CA GLU A 70 -11.21 -8.08 2.70
C GLU A 70 -10.68 -9.27 3.52
N LEU A 71 -9.43 -9.66 3.28
CA LEU A 71 -8.78 -10.79 3.96
C LEU A 71 -8.20 -10.40 5.33
N GLY A 72 -7.72 -9.17 5.45
CA GLY A 72 -7.09 -8.59 6.63
C GLY A 72 -7.71 -7.25 7.00
N PRO A 73 -8.95 -7.23 7.52
CA PRO A 73 -9.65 -5.98 7.80
C PRO A 73 -8.97 -5.17 8.91
N GLU A 74 -8.14 -5.77 9.76
CA GLU A 74 -7.43 -5.06 10.83
C GLU A 74 -6.00 -4.68 10.43
N ASP A 75 -5.58 -4.93 9.19
CA ASP A 75 -4.23 -4.57 8.76
C ASP A 75 -4.09 -3.05 8.54
N ALA A 76 -3.45 -2.39 9.50
CA ALA A 76 -3.27 -0.93 9.48
C ALA A 76 -2.54 -0.44 8.22
N LEU A 77 -1.54 -1.20 7.75
CA LEU A 77 -0.70 -0.81 6.62
C LEU A 77 -1.47 -0.86 5.30
N THR A 78 -2.25 -1.92 5.08
CA THR A 78 -3.15 -2.04 3.92
C THR A 78 -4.11 -0.87 3.86
N ARG A 79 -4.72 -0.48 4.98
CA ARG A 79 -5.66 0.65 5.04
C ARG A 79 -4.99 1.98 4.69
N VAL A 80 -3.79 2.25 5.19
CA VAL A 80 -3.01 3.44 4.80
C VAL A 80 -2.72 3.44 3.29
N TYR A 81 -2.30 2.30 2.73
CA TYR A 81 -2.02 2.19 1.29
C TYR A 81 -3.29 2.32 0.44
N LEU A 82 -4.41 1.79 0.93
CA LEU A 82 -5.71 1.92 0.30
C LEU A 82 -6.14 3.38 0.28
N ALA A 83 -6.03 4.11 1.40
CA ALA A 83 -6.32 5.54 1.47
C ALA A 83 -5.48 6.35 0.46
N GLU A 84 -4.17 6.12 0.40
CA GLU A 84 -3.29 6.80 -0.58
C GLU A 84 -3.74 6.52 -2.03
N THR A 85 -4.26 5.31 -2.29
CA THR A 85 -4.79 4.90 -3.58
C THR A 85 -6.13 5.55 -3.90
N LEU A 86 -7.08 5.54 -2.96
CA LEU A 86 -8.39 6.17 -3.06
C LEU A 86 -8.27 7.68 -3.36
N LEU A 87 -7.30 8.36 -2.74
CA LEU A 87 -6.99 9.77 -3.05
C LEU A 87 -6.54 10.00 -4.51
N LYS A 88 -5.95 9.01 -5.17
CA LYS A 88 -5.62 9.10 -6.62
C LYS A 88 -6.86 8.85 -7.50
N HIS A 89 -7.85 8.14 -6.98
CA HIS A 89 -9.16 7.94 -7.61
C HIS A 89 -10.19 9.03 -7.26
N LYS A 90 -9.81 10.04 -6.47
CA LYS A 90 -10.68 11.14 -5.99
C LYS A 90 -11.81 10.67 -5.06
N GLN A 91 -11.65 9.50 -4.46
CA GLN A 91 -12.51 8.95 -3.41
C GLN A 91 -12.00 9.47 -2.06
N ILE A 92 -12.36 10.71 -1.74
CA ILE A 92 -11.76 11.44 -0.61
C ILE A 92 -12.37 11.00 0.71
N ASP A 93 -13.68 10.78 0.75
CA ASP A 93 -14.40 10.39 1.96
C ASP A 93 -14.00 8.98 2.39
N GLU A 94 -13.98 8.04 1.45
CA GLU A 94 -13.52 6.67 1.71
C GLU A 94 -12.04 6.65 2.14
N ALA A 95 -11.21 7.51 1.55
CA ALA A 95 -9.81 7.63 1.98
C ALA A 95 -9.72 8.14 3.42
N ARG A 96 -10.58 9.09 3.83
CA ARG A 96 -10.60 9.60 5.20
C ARG A 96 -11.02 8.52 6.18
N GLU A 97 -12.08 7.77 5.86
CA GLU A 97 -12.58 6.68 6.70
C GLU A 97 -11.48 5.63 7.00
N GLU A 98 -10.70 5.23 6.00
CA GLU A 98 -9.58 4.31 6.21
C GLU A 98 -8.51 4.86 7.16
N LEU A 99 -8.19 6.15 7.04
CA LEU A 99 -7.16 6.77 7.87
C LEU A 99 -7.63 6.98 9.31
N GLU A 100 -8.88 7.41 9.49
CA GLU A 100 -9.49 7.55 10.81
C GLU A 100 -9.63 6.19 11.50
N TYR A 101 -9.94 5.13 10.76
CA TYR A 101 -9.89 3.77 11.29
C TYR A 101 -8.51 3.46 11.87
N VAL A 102 -7.44 3.68 11.10
CA VAL A 102 -6.06 3.42 11.53
C VAL A 102 -5.68 4.24 12.77
N LEU A 103 -6.11 5.51 12.86
CA LEU A 103 -5.85 6.35 14.02
C LEU A 103 -6.53 5.84 15.30
N ASN A 104 -7.70 5.23 15.16
CA ASN A 104 -8.50 4.72 16.28
C ASN A 104 -8.20 3.26 16.65
N MET A 105 -7.34 2.56 15.91
CA MET A 105 -6.92 1.20 16.27
C MET A 105 -6.22 1.18 17.63
N GLU A 106 -6.48 0.15 18.43
CA GLU A 106 -5.72 -0.08 19.67
C GLU A 106 -4.26 -0.46 19.36
N ASP A 107 -3.35 -0.13 20.27
CA ASP A 107 -1.96 -0.57 20.14
C ASP A 107 -1.88 -2.06 20.51
N ASP A 108 -1.72 -2.96 19.52
CA ASP A 108 -1.49 -4.40 19.80
C ASP A 108 -0.03 -4.62 20.24
N PRO A 109 0.25 -5.11 21.47
CA PRO A 109 1.60 -5.38 21.98
C PRO A 109 2.45 -6.29 21.09
N ARG A 110 1.85 -7.14 20.25
CA ARG A 110 2.52 -8.07 19.34
C ARG A 110 2.91 -7.43 18.00
N TRP A 111 2.25 -6.31 17.65
CA TRP A 111 2.39 -5.61 16.36
C TRP A 111 2.63 -4.10 16.51
N VAL A 112 3.02 -3.64 17.70
CA VAL A 112 3.15 -2.22 18.09
C VAL A 112 3.90 -1.37 17.05
N ILE A 113 5.00 -1.90 16.50
CA ILE A 113 5.84 -1.16 15.55
C ILE A 113 5.04 -0.87 14.26
N GLY A 114 4.35 -1.87 13.71
CA GLY A 114 3.57 -1.73 12.48
C GLY A 114 2.37 -0.80 12.64
N ILE A 115 1.66 -0.86 13.77
CA ILE A 115 0.50 0.00 14.05
C ILE A 115 0.94 1.45 14.28
N ARG A 116 1.99 1.69 15.08
CA ARG A 116 2.50 3.04 15.33
C ARG A 116 3.00 3.71 14.06
N GLU A 117 3.77 3.01 13.23
CA GLU A 117 4.20 3.53 11.93
C GLU A 117 3.01 3.85 11.02
N SER A 118 2.00 2.97 11.00
CA SER A 118 0.78 3.20 10.22
C SER A 118 -0.02 4.41 10.71
N LYS A 119 -0.11 4.62 12.03
CA LYS A 119 -0.71 5.83 12.61
C LYS A 119 0.05 7.09 12.21
N GLU A 120 1.37 7.08 12.22
CA GLU A 120 2.16 8.24 11.77
C GLU A 120 1.99 8.50 10.27
N MET A 121 1.97 7.46 9.44
CA MET A 121 1.64 7.60 8.02
C MET A 121 0.23 8.15 7.80
N ALA A 122 -0.74 7.71 8.59
CA ALA A 122 -2.12 8.20 8.50
C ALA A 122 -2.22 9.68 8.87
N LYS A 123 -1.60 10.10 9.97
CA LYS A 123 -1.50 11.51 10.38
C LYS A 123 -0.87 12.37 9.29
N GLU A 124 0.21 11.89 8.67
CA GLU A 124 0.87 12.62 7.60
C GLU A 124 -0.01 12.73 6.36
N LEU A 125 -0.67 11.64 5.95
CA LEU A 125 -1.52 11.65 4.76
C LEU A 125 -2.75 12.56 4.94
N LEU A 126 -3.32 12.63 6.14
CA LEU A 126 -4.42 13.55 6.47
C LEU A 126 -4.06 15.05 6.33
N LYS A 127 -2.76 15.39 6.25
CA LYS A 127 -2.34 16.78 5.97
C LYS A 127 -2.52 17.16 4.50
N ASP A 128 -2.78 16.21 3.58
CA ASP A 128 -3.02 16.49 2.17
C ASP A 128 -4.17 17.50 2.01
N LYS A 129 -3.94 18.54 1.20
CA LYS A 129 -4.91 19.61 0.92
C LYS A 129 -6.26 19.11 0.39
N LYS A 130 -6.32 17.90 -0.17
CA LYS A 130 -7.57 17.27 -0.62
C LYS A 130 -8.57 17.05 0.51
N PHE A 131 -8.10 16.90 1.75
CA PHE A 131 -8.94 16.73 2.93
C PHE A 131 -9.45 18.06 3.53
N ARG A 132 -9.05 19.20 2.97
CA ARG A 132 -9.42 20.55 3.46
C ARG A 132 -10.44 21.25 2.56
N LYS A 133 -10.87 20.59 1.50
CA LYS A 133 -11.92 21.06 0.59
C LYS A 133 -13.24 20.49 1.03
#